data_AF-A0A178ZJZ1-F1
#
_entry.id   AF-A0A178ZJZ1-F1
#
_cell.length_a   1.000
_cell.length_b   1.000
_cell.length_c   1.000
_cell.angle_alpha   90.00
_cell.angle_beta   90.00
_cell.angle_gamma   90.00
#
_symmetry.space_group_name_H-M   'P 1'
#
loop_
_entity.id
_entity.type
_entity.pdbx_description
1 polymer ?
#
loop_
_entity_poly.entity_id
_entity_poly.type
_entity_poly.pdbx_seq_one_letter_code
_entity_poly.pdbx_strand_id
1 'polypeptide(L)'
;MSHRLLEILPLPFLVVGGRCAKKHYQEGRKHLAKVLNVKLSGNTSIGFEILFEDQSVRRITAFVDHPVASMFNPNATAQYSLRLDAGLNFMMWLLGLPHDERSFTETGAKFQKGIPDSAPLKEVHEYVKMETNLNRTSQCLNMILPF
;
A
#
# COMPACT_ATOMS: atom_id res chain seq x y z
N MET A 1 -12.14 -0.01 -15.97
CA MET A 1 -11.05 0.19 -16.96
C MET A 1 -9.71 -0.41 -16.53
N SER A 2 -9.28 -0.28 -15.27
CA SER A 2 -7.99 -0.81 -14.78
C SER A 2 -7.83 -2.34 -14.86
N HIS A 3 -8.90 -3.11 -14.66
CA HIS A 3 -8.85 -4.59 -14.71
C HIS A 3 -8.36 -5.14 -16.06
N ARG A 4 -8.81 -4.56 -17.18
CA ARG A 4 -8.40 -4.97 -18.53
C ARG A 4 -6.93 -4.70 -18.80
N LEU A 5 -6.42 -3.57 -18.31
CA LEU A 5 -4.99 -3.24 -18.40
C LEU A 5 -4.14 -4.30 -17.68
N LEU A 6 -4.59 -4.74 -16.50
CA LEU A 6 -3.93 -5.78 -15.72
C LEU A 6 -4.09 -7.17 -16.32
N GLU A 7 -5.00 -7.44 -17.25
CA GLU A 7 -5.06 -8.73 -17.97
C GLU A 7 -4.02 -8.78 -19.09
N ILE A 8 -3.77 -7.63 -19.71
CA ILE A 8 -2.84 -7.47 -20.84
C ILE A 8 -1.39 -7.46 -20.35
N LEU A 9 -1.12 -6.85 -19.19
CA LEU A 9 0.23 -6.74 -18.68
C LEU A 9 0.68 -8.04 -17.99
N PRO A 10 1.80 -8.67 -18.44
CA PRO A 10 2.35 -9.87 -17.84
C PRO A 10 3.13 -9.52 -16.56
N LEU A 11 2.48 -8.83 -15.61
CA LEU A 11 3.09 -8.48 -14.33
C LEU A 11 2.97 -9.67 -13.37
N PRO A 12 4.08 -10.37 -13.06
CA PRO A 12 4.05 -11.50 -12.13
C PRO A 12 3.80 -11.04 -10.70
N PHE A 13 4.05 -9.75 -10.40
CA PHE A 13 3.78 -9.16 -9.11
C PHE A 13 3.00 -7.85 -9.21
N LEU A 14 2.04 -7.70 -8.30
CA LEU A 14 1.21 -6.51 -8.19
C LEU A 14 1.07 -6.12 -6.72
N VAL A 15 1.27 -4.84 -6.41
CA VAL A 15 0.92 -4.26 -5.11
C VAL A 15 -0.38 -3.49 -5.26
N VAL A 16 -1.37 -3.80 -4.42
CA VAL A 16 -2.66 -3.11 -4.40
C VAL A 16 -2.82 -2.39 -3.07
N GLY A 17 -2.82 -1.06 -3.13
CA GLY A 17 -2.97 -0.18 -1.97
C GLY A 17 -4.42 0.24 -1.73
N GLY A 18 -4.93 -0.04 -0.53
CA GLY A 18 -6.23 0.44 -0.07
C GLY A 18 -7.41 -0.47 -0.38
N ARG A 19 -8.47 -0.34 0.43
CA ARG A 19 -9.64 -1.24 0.40
C ARG A 19 -10.43 -1.12 -0.90
N CYS A 20 -10.60 0.09 -1.42
CA CYS A 20 -11.36 0.32 -2.66
C CYS A 20 -10.71 -0.38 -3.86
N ALA A 21 -9.38 -0.21 -4.02
CA ALA A 21 -8.63 -0.85 -5.08
C ALA A 21 -8.63 -2.37 -4.94
N LYS A 22 -8.46 -2.88 -3.71
CA LYS A 22 -8.57 -4.32 -3.41
C LYS A 22 -9.92 -4.90 -3.84
N LYS A 23 -11.03 -4.26 -3.45
CA LYS A 23 -12.38 -4.72 -3.78
C LYS A 23 -12.58 -4.80 -5.29
N HIS A 24 -12.25 -3.73 -6.02
CA HIS A 24 -12.35 -3.71 -7.48
C HIS A 24 -11.41 -4.68 -8.19
N TYR A 25 -10.23 -4.94 -7.61
CA TYR A 25 -9.31 -5.92 -8.17
C TYR A 25 -9.82 -7.36 -8.01
N GLN A 26 -10.44 -7.66 -6.87
CA GLN A 26 -10.99 -8.97 -6.57
C GLN A 26 -12.32 -9.24 -7.28
N GLU A 27 -13.02 -8.19 -7.75
CA GLU A 27 -14.23 -8.31 -8.56
C GLU A 27 -13.93 -9.15 -9.82
N GLY A 28 -14.55 -10.32 -9.93
CA GLY A 28 -14.36 -11.27 -11.04
C GLY A 28 -13.30 -12.36 -10.81
N ARG A 29 -12.46 -12.29 -9.77
CA ARG A 29 -11.30 -13.20 -9.59
C ARG A 29 -11.27 -14.00 -8.30
N LYS A 30 -12.25 -13.78 -7.40
CA LYS A 30 -12.28 -14.40 -6.05
C LYS A 30 -12.14 -15.94 -6.03
N HIS A 31 -12.58 -16.64 -7.09
CA HIS A 31 -12.57 -18.10 -7.15
C HIS A 31 -11.29 -18.70 -7.74
N LEU A 32 -10.42 -17.87 -8.34
CA LEU A 32 -9.22 -18.33 -9.06
C LEU A 32 -7.92 -18.11 -8.27
N ALA A 33 -7.97 -17.30 -7.21
CA ALA A 33 -6.79 -16.95 -6.41
C ALA A 33 -6.74 -17.76 -5.11
N LYS A 34 -5.56 -18.28 -4.77
CA LYS A 34 -5.25 -18.78 -3.42
C LYS A 34 -4.75 -17.62 -2.57
N VAL A 35 -5.21 -17.55 -1.32
CA VAL A 35 -4.80 -16.50 -0.37
C VAL A 35 -3.81 -17.08 0.64
N LEU A 36 -2.63 -16.47 0.73
CA LEU A 36 -1.64 -16.73 1.77
C LEU A 36 -1.58 -15.51 2.69
N ASN A 37 -1.85 -15.69 3.98
CA ASN A 37 -1.70 -14.63 4.96
C ASN A 37 -0.44 -14.88 5.80
N VAL A 38 0.47 -13.92 5.81
CA VAL A 38 1.72 -13.98 6.56
C VAL A 38 1.65 -12.98 7.70
N LYS A 39 1.88 -13.44 8.94
CA LYS A 39 1.98 -12.57 10.10
C LYS A 39 3.37 -11.92 10.11
N LEU A 40 3.43 -10.59 10.21
CA LEU A 40 4.68 -9.83 10.19
C LEU A 40 5.14 -9.50 11.61
N SER A 41 4.35 -8.69 12.33
CA SER A 41 4.65 -8.30 13.72
C SER A 41 3.40 -7.77 14.42
N GLY A 42 3.23 -8.10 15.71
CA GLY A 42 2.07 -7.72 16.50
C GLY A 42 0.75 -8.11 15.83
N ASN A 43 -0.11 -7.11 15.58
CA ASN A 43 -1.38 -7.24 14.86
C ASN A 43 -1.27 -6.99 13.34
N THR A 44 -0.05 -6.87 12.81
CA THR A 44 0.20 -6.62 11.40
C THR A 44 0.43 -7.93 10.64
N SER A 45 -0.37 -8.14 9.62
CA SER A 45 -0.22 -9.23 8.65
C SER A 45 -0.28 -8.68 7.23
N ILE A 46 0.26 -9.42 6.28
CA ILE A 46 0.13 -9.17 4.85
C ILE A 46 -0.55 -10.34 4.17
N GLY A 47 -1.47 -10.05 3.27
CA GLY A 47 -2.13 -11.03 2.43
C GLY A 47 -1.53 -11.02 1.03
N PHE A 48 -1.15 -12.21 0.55
CA PHE A 48 -0.76 -12.47 -0.82
C PHE A 48 -1.86 -13.28 -1.53
N GLU A 49 -2.34 -12.77 -2.66
CA GLU A 49 -3.19 -13.53 -3.57
C GLU A 49 -2.36 -14.08 -4.73
N ILE A 50 -2.38 -15.39 -4.89
CA ILE A 50 -1.66 -16.10 -5.94
C ILE A 50 -2.69 -16.63 -6.93
N LEU A 51 -2.69 -16.05 -8.12
CA LEU A 51 -3.50 -16.46 -9.25
C LEU A 51 -2.71 -17.49 -10.07
N PHE A 52 -3.32 -18.65 -10.27
CA PHE A 52 -2.78 -19.70 -11.12
C PHE A 52 -3.52 -19.73 -12.45
N GLU A 53 -2.77 -19.99 -13.52
CA GLU A 53 -3.29 -20.26 -14.86
C GLU A 53 -2.49 -21.43 -15.45
N ASP A 54 -3.18 -22.43 -15.99
CA ASP A 54 -2.56 -23.63 -16.58
C ASP A 54 -1.48 -24.28 -15.71
N GLN A 55 -1.76 -24.38 -14.40
CA GLN A 55 -0.86 -24.92 -13.36
C GLN A 55 0.42 -24.11 -13.10
N SER A 56 0.57 -22.94 -13.72
CA SER A 56 1.65 -21.99 -13.48
C SER A 56 1.17 -20.79 -12.65
N VAL A 57 2.08 -20.13 -11.93
CA VAL A 57 1.77 -18.87 -11.24
C VAL A 57 1.69 -17.76 -12.29
N ARG A 58 0.49 -17.23 -12.52
CA ARG A 58 0.28 -16.07 -13.40
C ARG A 58 0.60 -14.77 -12.68
N ARG A 59 0.19 -14.66 -11.40
CA ARG A 59 0.32 -13.41 -10.64
C ARG A 59 0.33 -13.63 -9.14
N ILE A 60 1.18 -12.88 -8.46
CA ILE A 60 1.20 -12.71 -7.01
C ILE A 60 0.78 -11.27 -6.72
N THR A 61 -0.21 -11.09 -5.86
CA THR A 61 -0.75 -9.78 -5.48
C THR A 61 -0.58 -9.54 -3.99
N ALA A 62 0.18 -8.53 -3.60
CA ALA A 62 0.30 -8.11 -2.21
C ALA A 62 -0.70 -6.97 -1.91
N PHE A 63 -1.47 -7.10 -0.83
CA PHE A 63 -2.38 -6.04 -0.38
C PHE A 63 -1.77 -5.23 0.76
N VAL A 64 -1.71 -3.92 0.55
CA VAL A 64 -1.25 -2.95 1.54
C VAL A 64 -2.34 -1.93 1.83
N ASP A 65 -2.20 -1.20 2.93
CA ASP A 65 -3.13 -0.13 3.27
C ASP A 65 -3.05 1.03 2.27
N HIS A 66 -4.04 1.92 2.30
CA HIS A 66 -4.07 3.05 1.38
C HIS A 66 -2.87 3.98 1.66
N PRO A 67 -2.06 4.36 0.66
CA PRO A 67 -0.86 5.20 0.87
C PRO A 67 -1.16 6.57 1.49
N VAL A 68 -2.40 7.06 1.33
CA VAL A 68 -2.84 8.31 1.97
C VAL A 68 -3.15 8.11 3.46
N ALA A 69 -3.60 6.91 3.86
CA ALA A 69 -3.86 6.63 5.28
C ALA A 69 -2.57 6.69 6.11
N SER A 70 -1.43 6.32 5.53
CA SER A 70 -0.11 6.46 6.14
C SER A 70 0.42 7.90 6.18
N MET A 71 -0.17 8.85 5.47
CA MET A 71 0.24 10.27 5.57
C MET A 71 -0.37 10.98 6.79
N PHE A 72 -1.52 10.51 7.28
CA PHE A 72 -2.28 11.19 8.33
C PHE A 72 -2.26 10.48 9.69
N ASN A 73 -1.79 9.22 9.76
CA ASN A 73 -1.72 8.46 11.00
C ASN A 73 -0.36 7.73 11.13
N PRO A 74 0.49 8.10 12.11
CA PRO A 74 1.82 7.50 12.31
C PRO A 74 1.81 5.98 12.50
N ASN A 75 0.81 5.44 13.22
CA ASN A 75 0.67 4.00 13.40
C ASN A 75 0.31 3.31 12.09
N ALA A 76 -0.52 3.96 11.26
CA ALA A 76 -0.83 3.47 9.92
C ALA A 76 0.40 3.56 9.00
N THR A 77 1.26 4.57 9.16
CA THR A 77 2.55 4.67 8.44
C THR A 77 3.45 3.48 8.73
N ALA A 78 3.65 3.15 10.01
CA ALA A 78 4.51 2.05 10.40
C ALA A 78 4.00 0.71 9.85
N GLN A 79 2.70 0.45 9.97
CA GLN A 79 2.09 -0.78 9.45
C GLN A 79 2.09 -0.84 7.92
N TYR A 80 1.88 0.29 7.24
CA TYR A 80 1.96 0.40 5.79
C TYR A 80 3.38 0.09 5.31
N SER A 81 4.38 0.78 5.86
CA SER A 81 5.79 0.57 5.52
C SER A 81 6.21 -0.87 5.74
N LEU A 82 5.83 -1.47 6.88
CA LEU A 82 6.16 -2.87 7.18
C LEU A 82 5.56 -3.85 6.16
N ARG A 83 4.30 -3.64 5.75
CA ARG A 83 3.68 -4.48 4.71
C ARG A 83 4.31 -4.24 3.34
N LEU A 84 4.68 -3.01 3.02
CA LEU A 84 5.32 -2.68 1.75
C LEU A 84 6.72 -3.31 1.66
N ASP A 85 7.51 -3.20 2.74
CA ASP A 85 8.80 -3.88 2.89
C ASP A 85 8.62 -5.38 2.70
N ALA A 86 7.72 -6.02 3.44
CA ALA A 86 7.50 -7.46 3.33
C ALA A 86 7.09 -7.91 1.91
N GLY A 87 6.20 -7.17 1.25
CA GLY A 87 5.73 -7.48 -0.10
C GLY A 87 6.85 -7.40 -1.15
N LEU A 88 7.64 -6.32 -1.11
CA LEU A 88 8.72 -6.10 -2.07
C LEU A 88 9.92 -7.01 -1.80
N ASN A 89 10.31 -7.19 -0.54
CA ASN A 89 11.39 -8.10 -0.16
C ASN A 89 11.05 -9.55 -0.53
N PHE A 90 9.79 -9.99 -0.36
CA PHE A 90 9.36 -11.32 -0.81
C PHE A 90 9.62 -11.53 -2.31
N MET A 91 9.32 -10.53 -3.13
CA MET A 91 9.58 -10.62 -4.57
C MET A 91 11.06 -10.57 -4.92
N MET A 92 11.82 -9.68 -4.28
CA MET A 92 13.26 -9.63 -4.50
C MET A 92 13.93 -10.95 -4.11
N TRP A 93 13.49 -11.57 -3.01
CA TRP A 93 13.92 -12.92 -2.60
C TRP A 93 13.57 -13.98 -3.65
N LEU A 94 12.33 -14.01 -4.17
CA LEU A 94 11.92 -14.94 -5.23
C LEU A 94 12.76 -14.79 -6.51
N LEU A 95 13.21 -13.57 -6.81
CA LEU A 95 14.03 -13.27 -7.99
C LEU A 95 15.54 -13.46 -7.74
N GLY A 96 15.95 -13.84 -6.53
CA GLY A 96 17.36 -13.94 -6.14
C GLY A 96 18.09 -12.59 -6.14
N LEU A 97 17.36 -11.49 -6.01
CA LEU A 97 17.90 -10.14 -5.97
C LEU A 97 18.27 -9.72 -4.54
N PRO A 98 19.27 -8.83 -4.38
CA PRO A 98 19.56 -8.20 -3.10
C PRO A 98 18.31 -7.50 -2.57
N HIS A 99 18.08 -7.60 -1.26
CA HIS A 99 16.89 -7.06 -0.63
C HIS A 99 17.23 -6.46 0.73
N ASP A 100 16.53 -5.40 1.10
CA ASP A 100 16.68 -4.68 2.37
C ASP A 100 15.33 -4.72 3.10
N GLU A 101 15.32 -5.42 4.22
CA GLU A 101 14.13 -5.70 5.03
C GLU A 101 13.43 -4.44 5.56
N ARG A 102 14.06 -3.26 5.48
CA ARG A 102 13.59 -2.05 6.17
C ARG A 102 13.58 -0.78 5.31
N SER A 103 13.75 -0.86 3.99
CA SER A 103 13.86 0.34 3.13
C SER A 103 12.72 1.35 3.35
N PHE A 104 11.47 0.90 3.42
CA PHE A 104 10.30 1.75 3.62
C PHE A 104 10.00 2.01 5.10
N THR A 105 10.35 1.11 6.00
CA THR A 105 10.23 1.31 7.46
C THR A 105 11.18 2.41 7.92
N GLU A 106 12.42 2.41 7.44
CA GLU A 106 13.40 3.47 7.73
C GLU A 106 13.00 4.80 7.11
N THR A 107 12.50 4.78 5.88
CA THR A 107 11.99 5.99 5.22
C THR A 107 10.76 6.53 5.96
N GLY A 108 9.82 5.67 6.37
CA GLY A 108 8.67 6.02 7.22
C GLY A 108 9.08 6.63 8.55
N ALA A 109 10.11 6.07 9.20
CA ALA A 109 10.67 6.63 10.43
C ALA A 109 11.31 8.01 10.21
N LYS A 110 11.93 8.27 9.05
CA LYS A 110 12.46 9.59 8.69
C LYS A 110 11.34 10.61 8.44
N PHE A 111 10.25 10.21 7.77
CA PHE A 111 9.05 11.06 7.60
C PHE A 111 8.44 11.47 8.95
N GLN A 112 8.31 10.53 9.90
CA GLN A 112 7.79 10.81 11.24
C GLN A 112 8.67 11.78 12.04
N LYS A 113 9.97 11.80 11.78
CA LYS A 113 10.92 12.72 12.43
C LYS A 113 10.92 14.13 11.82
N GLY A 114 10.10 14.40 10.80
CA GLY A 114 9.98 15.74 10.19
C GLY A 114 11.27 16.20 9.50
N ILE A 115 12.05 15.27 8.97
CA ILE A 115 13.31 15.59 8.29
C ILE A 115 12.99 16.36 6.99
N PRO A 116 13.52 17.58 6.80
CA PRO A 116 13.34 18.32 5.55
C PRO A 116 13.94 17.51 4.39
N ASP A 117 13.30 17.53 3.22
CA ASP A 117 13.66 16.82 1.97
C ASP A 117 12.92 15.50 1.67
N SER A 118 12.04 15.04 2.56
CA SER A 118 11.13 13.93 2.25
C SER A 118 9.79 14.47 1.69
N ALA A 119 9.67 14.66 0.37
CA ALA A 119 8.41 15.03 -0.31
C ALA A 119 7.42 13.85 -0.29
N PRO A 120 6.09 14.04 -0.08
CA PRO A 120 5.23 15.15 -0.52
C PRO A 120 4.57 15.95 0.63
N LEU A 121 5.14 15.93 1.84
CA LEU A 121 4.51 16.57 3.01
C LEU A 121 4.57 18.10 2.97
N LYS A 122 5.59 18.72 2.38
CA LYS A 122 5.65 20.19 2.32
C LYS A 122 4.48 20.74 1.50
N GLU A 123 4.25 20.20 0.30
CA GLU A 123 3.18 20.66 -0.58
C GLU A 123 1.80 20.35 0.01
N VAL A 124 1.61 19.16 0.61
CA VAL A 124 0.34 18.81 1.27
C VAL A 124 0.11 19.66 2.52
N HIS A 125 1.15 19.96 3.30
CA HIS A 125 1.05 20.80 4.50
C HIS A 125 0.79 22.27 4.14
N GLU A 126 1.44 22.79 3.09
CA GLU A 126 1.17 24.11 2.53
C GLU A 126 -0.25 24.20 1.98
N TYR A 127 -0.72 23.14 1.30
CA TYR A 127 -2.10 23.05 0.80
C TYR A 127 -3.12 23.03 1.94
N VAL A 128 -2.90 22.24 3.00
CA VAL A 128 -3.78 22.20 4.19
C VAL A 128 -3.81 23.56 4.89
N LYS A 129 -2.67 24.25 5.01
CA LYS A 129 -2.63 25.62 5.54
C LYS A 129 -3.43 26.60 4.68
N MET A 130 -3.30 26.50 3.36
CA MET A 130 -4.03 27.33 2.41
C MET A 130 -5.55 27.11 2.53
N GLU A 131 -6.02 25.86 2.53
CA GLU A 131 -7.44 25.50 2.68
C GLU A 131 -8.02 26.01 4.02
N THR A 132 -7.26 25.88 5.11
CA THR A 132 -7.65 26.35 6.46
C THR A 132 -7.82 27.87 6.49
N ASN A 133 -6.88 28.60 5.89
CA ASN A 133 -6.93 30.07 5.82
C ASN A 133 -8.09 30.58 4.94
N LEU A 134 -8.54 29.78 3.98
CA LEU A 134 -9.64 30.13 3.08
C LEU A 134 -11.03 29.76 3.65
N ASN A 135 -11.13 29.20 4.87
CA ASN A 135 -12.38 28.68 5.45
C ASN A 135 -13.13 27.71 4.52
N ARG A 136 -12.41 27.06 3.59
CA ARG A 136 -12.97 26.14 2.60
C ARG A 136 -12.79 24.71 3.05
N THR A 137 -13.09 24.41 4.32
CA THR A 137 -12.96 23.07 4.88
C THR A 137 -13.77 22.10 4.02
N SER A 138 -13.09 21.45 3.08
CA SER A 138 -13.69 20.53 2.14
C SER A 138 -14.25 19.38 2.97
N GLN A 139 -15.58 19.20 2.91
CA GLN A 139 -16.37 18.20 3.65
C GLN A 139 -15.82 16.76 3.54
N CYS A 140 -14.87 16.48 2.67
CA CYS A 140 -14.18 15.20 2.54
C CYS A 140 -13.26 14.84 3.73
N LEU A 141 -12.75 15.81 4.51
CA LEU A 141 -11.87 15.52 5.66
C LEU A 141 -12.63 15.23 6.97
N ASN A 142 -13.84 15.76 7.13
CA ASN A 142 -14.68 15.52 8.33
C ASN A 142 -15.36 14.14 8.35
N MET A 143 -15.26 13.34 7.27
CA MET A 143 -15.79 11.96 7.26
C MET A 143 -14.81 10.90 7.77
N ILE A 144 -13.54 11.25 8.02
CA ILE A 144 -12.49 10.26 8.34
C ILE A 144 -12.06 10.31 9.82
N LEU A 145 -12.54 11.28 10.60
CA LEU A 145 -12.31 11.35 12.04
C LEU A 145 -13.65 11.56 12.75
N PRO A 146 -14.33 10.50 13.23
CA PRO A 146 -15.15 10.67 14.40
C PRO A 146 -14.21 10.72 15.62
N PHE A 147 -14.45 11.70 16.48
CA PHE A 147 -14.20 11.49 17.91
C PHE A 147 -15.05 10.30 18.40
#